data_AF-A0A2V9Z363-F1
#
_entry.id   AF-A0A2V9Z363-F1
#
_cell.length_a   1.000
_cell.length_b   1.000
_cell.length_c   1.000
_cell.angle_alpha   90.00
_cell.angle_beta   90.00
_cell.angle_gamma   90.00
#
_symmetry.space_group_name_H-M   'P 1'
#
loop_
_entity.id
_entity.type
_entity.pdbx_description
1 polymer ?
#
loop_
_entity_poly.entity_id
_entity_poly.type
_entity_poly.pdbx_seq_one_letter_code
_entity_poly.pdbx_strand_id
1 'polypeptide(L)' 'MNVTLSIDEQLVARARKKAAALGKSLNQLIRDYLERLAGGDDPERVIQEFKRLSGRGHSRGWHFNRDEIHERS' A
#
# COMPACT_ATOMS: atom_id res chain seq x y z
N MET A 1 19.20 -7.97 1.64
CA MET A 1 19.51 -9.40 1.38
C MET A 1 19.34 -9.65 -0.11
N ASN A 2 20.23 -10.45 -0.72
CA ASN A 2 20.11 -10.88 -2.11
C ASN A 2 19.55 -12.30 -2.16
N VAL A 3 18.62 -12.55 -3.06
CA VAL A 3 17.99 -13.86 -3.27
C VAL A 3 18.24 -14.30 -4.70
N THR A 4 18.73 -15.52 -4.89
CA THR A 4 18.86 -16.14 -6.20
C THR A 4 17.65 -17.02 -6.45
N LEU A 5 16.96 -16.81 -7.57
CA LEU A 5 15.75 -17.54 -7.94
C LEU A 5 16.01 -18.33 -9.23
N SER A 6 15.81 -19.65 -9.18
CA SER A 6 15.77 -20.49 -10.38
C SER A 6 14.34 -20.49 -10.92
N ILE A 7 14.12 -19.82 -12.05
CA ILE A 7 12.81 -19.69 -12.69
C ILE A 7 12.94 -19.86 -14.20
N ASP A 8 11.88 -20.34 -14.84
CA ASP A 8 11.78 -20.47 -16.29
C ASP A 8 11.98 -19.12 -17.03
N GLU A 9 12.77 -19.12 -18.10
CA GLU A 9 13.13 -17.90 -18.83
C GLU A 9 11.94 -17.23 -19.51
N GLN A 10 10.98 -18.01 -20.01
CA GLN A 10 9.76 -17.47 -20.61
C GLN A 10 8.90 -16.76 -19.55
N LEU A 11 8.88 -17.29 -18.34
CA LEU A 11 8.23 -16.64 -17.20
C LEU A 11 8.92 -15.31 -16.84
N VAL A 12 10.26 -15.25 -16.82
CA VAL A 12 11.01 -14.00 -16.58
C VAL A 12 10.64 -12.94 -17.61
N ALA A 13 10.60 -13.32 -18.90
CA ALA A 13 10.27 -12.40 -19.98
C ALA A 13 8.87 -11.81 -19.82
N ARG A 14 7.86 -12.65 -19.51
CA ARG A 14 6.49 -12.18 -19.26
C ARG A 14 6.41 -11.28 -18.03
N ALA A 15 7.12 -11.63 -16.95
CA ALA A 15 7.14 -10.85 -15.72
C ALA A 15 7.78 -9.47 -15.93
N ARG A 16 8.90 -9.40 -16.68
CA ARG A 16 9.53 -8.12 -17.06
C ARG A 16 8.59 -7.22 -17.86
N LYS A 17 7.86 -7.78 -18.83
CA LYS A 17 6.88 -7.02 -19.63
C LYS A 17 5.78 -6.43 -18.74
N LYS A 18 5.25 -7.22 -17.79
CA LYS A 18 4.27 -6.73 -16.82
C LYS A 18 4.85 -5.66 -15.88
N ALA A 19 6.06 -5.85 -15.38
CA ALA A 19 6.71 -4.87 -14.51
C ALA A 19 6.93 -3.53 -15.23
N ALA A 20 7.39 -3.57 -16.48
CA ALA A 20 7.59 -2.38 -17.32
C ALA A 20 6.26 -1.63 -17.55
N ALA A 21 5.16 -2.34 -17.80
CA ALA A 21 3.83 -1.73 -17.94
C ALA A 21 3.36 -1.01 -16.66
N LEU A 22 3.86 -1.42 -15.50
CA LEU A 22 3.61 -0.78 -14.20
C LEU A 22 4.67 0.28 -13.84
N GLY A 23 5.61 0.58 -14.73
CA GLY A 23 6.73 1.50 -14.46
C GLY A 23 7.73 0.97 -13.42
N LYS A 24 7.79 -0.34 -13.19
CA LYS A 24 8.62 -0.99 -12.17
C LYS A 24 9.66 -1.92 -12.79
N SER A 25 10.77 -2.12 -12.08
CA SER A 25 11.70 -3.21 -12.40
C SER A 25 11.15 -4.55 -11.90
N LEU A 26 11.57 -5.66 -12.50
CA LEU A 26 11.18 -7.00 -12.04
C LEU A 26 11.58 -7.23 -10.57
N ASN A 27 12.77 -6.78 -10.18
CA ASN A 27 13.24 -6.90 -8.79
C ASN A 27 12.37 -6.09 -7.81
N GLN A 28 11.93 -4.89 -8.21
CA GLN A 28 11.01 -4.10 -7.40
C GLN A 28 9.67 -4.82 -7.25
N LEU A 29 9.13 -5.36 -8.34
CA LEU A 29 7.87 -6.11 -8.31
C LEU A 29 7.94 -7.36 -7.40
N ILE A 30 9.06 -8.08 -7.43
CA ILE A 30 9.31 -9.24 -6.55
C ILE A 30 9.36 -8.78 -5.09
N ARG A 31 10.07 -7.68 -4.80
CA ARG A 31 10.15 -7.13 -3.44
C ARG A 31 8.78 -6.74 -2.91
N ASP A 32 8.02 -5.96 -3.67
CA ASP A 32 6.67 -5.52 -3.28
C ASP A 32 5.75 -6.73 -3.00
N TYR A 33 5.88 -7.80 -3.80
CA TYR A 33 5.08 -9.01 -3.60
C TYR A 33 5.49 -9.77 -2.34
N LEU A 34 6.79 -9.90 -2.07
CA LEU A 34 7.29 -10.53 -0.84
C LEU A 34 6.94 -9.73 0.40
N GLU A 35 7.00 -8.39 0.34
CA GLU A 35 6.57 -7.51 1.44
C GLU A 35 5.09 -7.70 1.75
N ARG A 36 4.23 -7.73 0.73
CA ARG A 36 2.80 -8.04 0.90
C ARG A 36 2.57 -9.42 1.48
N LEU A 37 3.25 -10.43 0.94
CA LEU A 37 3.12 -11.82 1.39
C LEU A 37 3.58 -12.00 2.85
N ALA A 38 4.62 -11.29 3.25
CA ALA A 38 5.16 -11.31 4.62
C ALA A 38 4.35 -10.45 5.61
N GLY A 39 3.23 -9.85 5.19
CA GLY A 39 2.36 -9.06 6.06
C GLY A 39 2.75 -7.60 6.22
N GLY A 40 3.53 -7.04 5.29
CA GLY A 40 3.79 -5.59 5.23
C GLY A 40 2.51 -4.77 4.98
N ASP A 41 1.59 -5.33 4.20
CA ASP A 41 0.19 -4.89 4.07
C ASP A 41 -0.69 -5.88 4.85
N ASP A 42 -0.58 -5.92 6.19
CA ASP A 42 -1.52 -6.70 7.02
C ASP A 42 -2.86 -5.96 7.11
N PRO A 43 -3.89 -6.37 6.33
CA PRO A 43 -5.16 -5.66 6.29
C PRO A 43 -5.86 -5.77 7.65
N GLU A 44 -5.63 -6.87 8.37
CA GLU A 44 -6.21 -7.08 9.69
C GLU A 44 -5.61 -6.07 10.68
N ARG A 45 -4.30 -5.84 10.64
CA ARG A 45 -3.64 -4.80 11.44
C ARG A 45 -4.19 -3.40 11.13
N VAL A 46 -4.38 -3.06 9.86
CA VAL A 46 -4.96 -1.77 9.45
C VAL A 46 -6.41 -1.63 9.93
N ILE A 47 -7.21 -2.69 9.82
CA ILE A 47 -8.59 -2.73 10.31
C ILE A 47 -8.63 -2.59 11.83
N GLN A 48 -7.73 -3.26 12.56
CA GLN A 48 -7.64 -3.14 14.01
C GLN A 48 -7.24 -1.74 14.45
N GLU A 49 -6.30 -1.11 13.74
CA GLU A 49 -5.93 0.28 13.99
C GLU A 49 -7.09 1.25 13.71
N PHE A 50 -7.79 1.07 12.59
CA PHE A 50 -8.98 1.86 12.25
C PHE A 50 -10.06 1.71 13.33
N LYS A 51 -10.37 0.48 13.77
CA LYS A 51 -11.32 0.22 14.86
C LYS A 51 -10.88 0.87 16.17
N ARG A 52 -9.58 0.84 16.48
CA ARG A 52 -9.01 1.45 17.69
C ARG A 52 -9.19 2.96 17.69
N LEU A 53 -9.00 3.63 16.55
CA LEU A 53 -8.98 5.09 16.45
C LEU A 53 -10.38 5.70 16.18
N SER A 54 -11.24 4.97 15.46
CA SER A 54 -12.58 5.42 15.09
C SER A 54 -13.52 5.58 16.29
N GLY A 55 -14.50 6.47 16.15
CA GLY A 55 -15.57 6.65 17.16
C GLY A 55 -15.14 7.37 18.44
N ARG A 56 -13.85 7.76 18.56
CA ARG A 56 -13.33 8.52 19.72
C ARG A 56 -13.46 10.04 19.57
N GLY A 57 -13.89 10.52 18.41
CA GLY A 57 -14.05 11.93 18.13
C GLY A 57 -15.29 12.51 18.83
N HIS A 58 -15.19 13.75 19.28
CA HIS A 58 -16.32 14.50 19.82
C HIS A 58 -16.38 15.85 19.12
N SER A 59 -17.32 16.03 18.19
CA SER A 59 -17.43 17.26 17.39
C SER A 59 -17.86 18.48 18.22
N ARG A 60 -18.33 18.30 19.46
CA ARG A 60 -18.82 19.38 20.34
C ARG A 60 -19.90 20.24 19.65
N GLY A 61 -20.72 19.62 18.80
CA GLY A 61 -21.75 20.32 18.03
C GLY A 61 -21.21 21.06 16.80
N TRP A 62 -19.91 21.01 16.52
CA TRP A 62 -19.35 21.49 15.27
C TRP A 62 -19.82 20.62 14.10
N HIS A 63 -20.25 21.28 13.03
CA HIS A 63 -20.69 20.65 11.79
C HIS A 63 -19.65 20.96 10.73
N PHE A 64 -19.36 19.97 9.89
CA PHE A 64 -18.39 20.15 8.81
C PHE A 64 -18.80 21.28 7.89
N ASN A 65 -17.93 22.29 7.78
CA ASN A 65 -18.03 23.36 6.81
C ASN A 65 -16.77 23.33 5.93
N ARG A 66 -16.95 23.13 4.63
CA ARG A 66 -15.83 23.04 3.68
C ARG A 66 -15.08 24.37 3.56
N ASP A 67 -15.80 25.49 3.66
CA ASP A 67 -15.22 26.81 3.40
C ASP A 67 -14.28 27.23 4.53
N GLU A 68 -14.58 26.85 5.78
CA GLU A 68 -13.70 27.03 6.97
C GLU A 68 -12.34 26.34 6.84
N ILE A 69 -12.24 25.26 6.04
CA ILE A 69 -11.00 24.47 5.89
C ILE A 69 -10.01 25.16 4.94
N HIS A 70 -10.52 26.02 4.05
CA HIS A 70 -9.72 26.72 3.04
C HIS A 70 -9.43 28.18 3.40
N GLU A 71 -9.98 28.69 4.51
CA GLU A 71 -9.56 29.95 5.12
C GLU A 71 -8.14 29.79 5.70
N ARG A 72 -7.15 29.97 4.84
CA ARG A 72 -5.78 30.24 5.27
C ARG A 72 -5.71 31.69 5.74
N SER A 73 -5.50 31.89 7.04
CA SER A 73 -4.83 33.09 7.55
C SER A 73 -3.34 33.05 7.20
#